data_AF-A0A7K6CHI6-F1
#
_entry.id   AF-A0A7K6CHI6-F1
#
_cell.length_a   1.000
_cell.length_b   1.000
_cell.length_c   1.000
_cell.angle_alpha   90.00
_cell.angle_beta   90.00
_cell.angle_gamma   90.00
#
_symmetry.space_group_name_H-M   'P 1'
#
loop_
_entity.id
_entity.type
_entity.pdbx_description
1 polymer ?
#
loop_
_entity_poly.entity_id
_entity_poly.type
_entity_poly.pdbx_seq_one_letter_code
_entity_poly.pdbx_strand_id
1 'polypeptide(L)'
;QVRNCRLSSLLDLALEKDYVRSTVAEYLNRLIDIGVAGFRLDASKHMWPGDIRAFLDKLKGLNTRWFPEGTKPFIYQEVIDLGGEPITGSQYFGNGRVTEFKYGAKLGTVIRKWNGEKMAYLKNWGEGWGFVPSDRALVFVDNHDNQRGHGAGGASILTFWDARLYKMAVGFMLAHPYGFTRVMSSYRWPRYFENGKDVNDWVGPPSNADGSTKPVTINEDTTCGNDWICEHRWRQIKNMVIFRNVVDGEAFSNWWDNDSNQVAFGRGNKGFIVFNNDDWNMDVYLQTGLPAGTYCDVISGQKEGNKCTGKQVYVHDDGKANFQINTDAEDPFIAIHVDAKL
;
A
#
# COMPACT_ATOMS: atom_id res chain seq x y z
N GLN A 1 22.63 9.23 -18.56
CA GLN A 1 22.35 7.98 -19.33
C GLN A 1 21.81 6.95 -18.33
N VAL A 2 20.66 6.30 -18.60
CA VAL A 2 19.92 5.52 -17.58
C VAL A 2 19.76 4.02 -17.90
N ARG A 3 19.63 3.64 -19.19
CA ARG A 3 19.27 2.26 -19.60
C ARG A 3 20.41 1.39 -20.13
N ASN A 4 21.58 1.99 -20.39
CA ASN A 4 22.70 1.31 -21.06
C ASN A 4 24.00 1.47 -20.24
N CYS A 5 23.87 1.73 -18.93
CA CYS A 5 24.98 1.99 -18.03
C CYS A 5 24.67 1.33 -16.69
N ARG A 6 25.75 0.96 -15.99
CA ARG A 6 25.68 0.30 -14.69
C ARG A 6 24.99 1.17 -13.63
N LEU A 7 23.82 0.74 -13.16
CA LEU A 7 23.17 1.30 -11.97
C LEU A 7 24.04 0.99 -10.75
N SER A 8 24.63 1.99 -10.10
CA SER A 8 25.46 1.80 -8.91
C SER A 8 26.53 0.71 -9.06
N SER A 9 27.15 0.64 -10.25
CA SER A 9 28.16 -0.38 -10.63
C SER A 9 27.65 -1.81 -10.84
N LEU A 10 26.34 -2.07 -10.76
CA LEU A 10 25.74 -3.36 -11.12
C LEU A 10 25.98 -3.67 -12.61
N LEU A 11 26.42 -4.88 -12.93
CA LEU A 11 26.63 -5.31 -14.31
C LEU A 11 25.31 -5.24 -15.09
N ASP A 12 25.32 -4.48 -16.19
CA ASP A 12 24.12 -4.17 -16.97
C ASP A 12 23.96 -5.21 -18.09
N LEU A 13 22.87 -5.98 -18.04
CA LEU A 13 22.60 -7.01 -19.03
C LEU A 13 22.25 -6.36 -20.38
N ALA A 14 22.83 -6.88 -21.46
CA ALA A 14 22.51 -6.49 -22.83
C ALA A 14 21.16 -7.08 -23.27
N LEU A 15 20.06 -6.53 -22.73
CA LEU A 15 18.70 -7.02 -22.93
C LEU A 15 18.21 -6.89 -24.37
N GLU A 16 18.92 -6.21 -25.26
CA GLU A 16 18.64 -6.18 -26.69
C GLU A 16 18.96 -7.52 -27.39
N LYS A 17 19.82 -8.35 -26.79
CA LYS A 17 20.26 -9.63 -27.34
C LYS A 17 19.24 -10.74 -27.06
N ASP A 18 18.84 -11.47 -28.09
CA ASP A 18 17.86 -12.56 -27.95
C ASP A 18 18.31 -13.65 -26.97
N TYR A 19 19.60 -14.01 -26.96
CA TYR A 19 20.15 -14.95 -25.97
C TYR A 19 19.83 -14.51 -24.54
N VAL A 20 20.09 -13.23 -24.21
CA VAL A 20 19.86 -12.70 -22.86
C VAL A 20 18.36 -12.69 -22.54
N ARG A 21 17.51 -12.25 -23.46
CA ARG A 21 16.04 -12.27 -23.30
C ARG A 21 15.50 -13.68 -23.09
N SER A 22 15.99 -14.65 -23.85
CA SER A 22 15.58 -16.05 -23.76
C SER A 22 16.02 -16.66 -22.44
N THR A 23 17.22 -16.36 -21.94
CA THR A 23 17.67 -16.78 -20.60
C THR A 23 16.78 -16.21 -19.49
N VAL A 24 16.43 -14.93 -19.56
CA VAL A 24 15.49 -14.30 -18.60
C VAL A 24 14.13 -14.98 -18.67
N ALA A 25 13.58 -15.16 -19.88
CA ALA A 25 12.27 -15.79 -20.07
C ALA A 25 12.26 -17.25 -19.60
N GLU A 26 13.33 -18.02 -19.79
CA GLU A 26 13.46 -19.39 -19.30
C GLU A 26 13.36 -19.45 -17.77
N TYR A 27 14.07 -18.55 -17.07
CA TYR A 27 13.98 -18.43 -15.62
C TYR A 27 12.55 -18.09 -15.16
N LEU A 28 11.91 -17.10 -15.77
CA LEU A 28 10.54 -16.69 -15.43
C LEU A 28 9.51 -17.77 -15.74
N ASN A 29 9.67 -18.47 -16.87
CA ASN A 29 8.79 -19.60 -17.25
C ASN A 29 8.92 -20.76 -16.27
N ARG A 30 10.12 -21.05 -15.76
CA ARG A 30 10.30 -22.06 -14.70
C ARG A 30 9.52 -21.69 -13.43
N LEU A 31 9.49 -20.41 -13.05
CA LEU A 31 8.70 -19.95 -11.91
C LEU A 31 7.19 -20.02 -12.20
N ILE A 32 6.76 -19.68 -13.42
CA ILE A 32 5.36 -19.85 -13.86
C ILE A 32 4.94 -21.32 -13.76
N ASP A 33 5.79 -22.23 -14.25
CA ASP A 33 5.53 -23.68 -14.18
C ASP A 33 5.44 -24.17 -12.73
N ILE A 34 6.20 -23.58 -11.79
CA ILE A 34 6.07 -23.87 -10.36
C ILE A 34 4.72 -23.40 -9.80
N GLY A 35 4.17 -22.30 -10.31
CA GLY A 35 2.84 -21.79 -9.93
C GLY A 35 2.78 -20.33 -9.46
N VAL A 36 3.82 -19.53 -9.68
CA VAL A 36 3.75 -18.09 -9.36
C VAL A 36 2.69 -17.39 -10.22
N ALA A 37 2.01 -16.38 -9.67
CA ALA A 37 0.95 -15.66 -10.38
C ALA A 37 1.43 -14.43 -11.16
N GLY A 38 2.69 -14.02 -11.00
CA GLY A 38 3.19 -12.76 -11.55
C GLY A 38 4.56 -12.35 -11.01
N PHE A 39 5.01 -11.17 -11.43
CA PHE A 39 6.37 -10.67 -11.18
C PHE A 39 6.41 -9.17 -10.88
N ARG A 40 7.24 -8.81 -9.88
CA ARG A 40 7.87 -7.49 -9.80
C ARG A 40 9.03 -7.48 -10.78
N LEU A 41 9.01 -6.58 -11.74
CA LEU A 41 10.18 -6.31 -12.58
C LEU A 41 11.00 -5.20 -11.91
N ASP A 42 12.03 -5.61 -11.18
CA ASP A 42 12.98 -4.73 -10.50
C ASP A 42 13.68 -3.79 -11.49
N ALA A 43 14.01 -2.58 -11.04
CA ALA A 43 14.78 -1.59 -11.81
C ALA A 43 14.25 -1.36 -13.24
N SER A 44 12.94 -1.48 -13.48
CA SER A 44 12.35 -1.37 -14.83
C SER A 44 12.64 -0.04 -15.51
N LYS A 45 12.82 1.04 -14.75
CA LYS A 45 13.28 2.34 -15.27
C LYS A 45 14.58 2.24 -16.09
N HIS A 46 15.45 1.30 -15.74
CA HIS A 46 16.76 1.03 -16.34
C HIS A 46 16.71 0.04 -17.52
N MET A 47 15.54 -0.48 -17.87
CA MET A 47 15.37 -1.34 -19.04
C MET A 47 14.59 -0.58 -20.13
N TRP A 48 14.85 -0.86 -21.41
CA TRP A 48 13.98 -0.32 -22.46
C TRP A 48 12.60 -0.99 -22.39
N PRO A 49 11.49 -0.23 -22.54
CA PRO A 49 10.15 -0.84 -22.56
C PRO A 49 10.00 -1.92 -23.63
N GLY A 50 10.66 -1.75 -24.78
CA GLY A 50 10.69 -2.75 -25.86
C GLY A 50 11.45 -4.02 -25.50
N ASP A 51 12.54 -3.92 -24.74
CA ASP A 51 13.29 -5.09 -24.27
C ASP A 51 12.49 -5.87 -23.23
N ILE A 52 11.80 -5.16 -22.32
CA ILE A 52 10.86 -5.78 -21.37
C ILE A 52 9.78 -6.55 -22.13
N ARG A 53 9.11 -5.90 -23.09
CA ARG A 53 8.10 -6.54 -23.93
C ARG A 53 8.64 -7.80 -24.59
N ALA A 54 9.84 -7.73 -25.17
CA ALA A 54 10.41 -8.84 -25.93
C ALA A 54 10.67 -10.10 -25.08
N PHE A 55 11.01 -9.99 -23.80
CA PHE A 55 11.08 -11.19 -22.94
C PHE A 55 9.71 -11.57 -22.36
N LEU A 56 8.79 -10.60 -22.14
CA LEU A 56 7.42 -10.89 -21.70
C LEU A 56 6.63 -11.68 -22.75
N ASP A 57 6.83 -11.39 -24.04
CA ASP A 57 6.19 -12.10 -25.16
C ASP A 57 6.65 -13.57 -25.27
N LYS A 58 7.75 -13.95 -24.59
CA LYS A 58 8.25 -15.34 -24.49
C LYS A 58 7.66 -16.09 -23.28
N LEU A 59 6.83 -15.44 -22.45
CA LEU A 59 6.27 -16.08 -21.26
C LEU A 59 5.06 -16.95 -21.60
N LYS A 60 4.94 -18.06 -20.87
CA LYS A 60 3.77 -18.93 -20.87
C LYS A 60 2.58 -18.25 -20.19
N GLY A 61 1.38 -18.79 -20.43
CA GLY A 61 0.27 -18.61 -19.49
C GLY A 61 0.56 -19.27 -18.14
N LEU A 62 -0.17 -18.86 -17.10
CA LEU A 62 -0.04 -19.40 -15.75
C LEU A 62 -0.38 -20.89 -15.69
N ASN A 63 0.17 -21.57 -14.67
CA ASN A 63 -0.01 -23.01 -14.49
C ASN A 63 -1.50 -23.38 -14.31
N THR A 64 -2.02 -24.20 -15.22
CA THR A 64 -3.44 -24.55 -15.30
C THR A 64 -3.94 -25.47 -14.18
N ARG A 65 -3.05 -25.94 -13.30
CA ARG A 65 -3.44 -26.61 -12.05
C ARG A 65 -4.19 -25.67 -11.12
N TRP A 66 -3.87 -24.39 -11.13
CA TRP A 66 -4.43 -23.39 -10.21
C TRP A 66 -5.15 -22.25 -10.91
N PHE A 67 -4.82 -21.98 -12.17
CA PHE A 67 -5.34 -20.84 -12.93
C PHE A 67 -6.13 -21.30 -14.15
N PRO A 68 -7.16 -20.56 -14.59
CA PRO A 68 -7.81 -20.81 -15.87
C PRO A 68 -6.81 -20.79 -17.04
N GLU A 69 -7.08 -21.60 -18.07
CA GLU A 69 -6.26 -21.62 -19.29
C GLU A 69 -6.18 -20.22 -19.93
N GLY A 70 -4.99 -19.86 -20.42
CA GLY A 70 -4.73 -18.56 -21.05
C GLY A 70 -4.55 -17.39 -20.07
N THR A 71 -4.62 -17.61 -18.76
CA THR A 71 -4.33 -16.56 -17.76
C THR A 71 -2.89 -16.08 -17.91
N LYS A 72 -2.67 -14.77 -18.07
CA LYS A 72 -1.33 -14.19 -18.17
C LYS A 72 -0.76 -13.85 -16.78
N PRO A 73 0.58 -13.89 -16.60
CA PRO A 73 1.19 -13.46 -15.36
C PRO A 73 0.91 -11.97 -15.08
N PHE A 74 0.62 -11.66 -13.82
CA PHE A 74 0.49 -10.28 -13.37
C PHE A 74 1.85 -9.58 -13.38
N ILE A 75 2.00 -8.50 -14.15
CA ILE A 75 3.25 -7.74 -14.26
C ILE A 75 3.09 -6.39 -13.59
N TYR A 76 3.99 -6.07 -12.67
CA TYR A 76 4.19 -4.71 -12.18
C TYR A 76 5.67 -4.32 -12.24
N GLN A 77 5.92 -3.17 -12.82
CA GLN A 77 7.26 -2.69 -13.16
C GLN A 77 7.68 -1.62 -12.14
N GLU A 78 8.84 -1.80 -11.55
CA GLU A 78 9.42 -0.76 -10.70
C GLU A 78 9.97 0.37 -11.56
N VAL A 79 9.20 1.46 -11.63
CA VAL A 79 9.60 2.69 -12.32
C VAL A 79 9.46 3.81 -11.31
N ILE A 80 10.59 4.27 -10.77
CA ILE A 80 10.63 5.46 -9.92
C ILE A 80 10.44 6.69 -10.81
N ASP A 81 9.22 7.21 -10.85
CA ASP A 81 8.87 8.44 -11.57
C ASP A 81 8.20 9.41 -10.59
N LEU A 82 8.97 10.38 -10.10
CA LEU A 82 8.47 11.46 -9.24
C LEU A 82 8.20 12.76 -10.03
N GLY A 83 8.27 12.72 -11.37
CA GLY A 83 8.27 13.90 -12.23
C GLY A 83 9.65 14.55 -12.37
N GLY A 84 9.79 15.48 -13.33
CA GLY A 84 11.03 16.22 -13.57
C GLY A 84 12.14 15.45 -14.32
N GLU A 85 11.88 14.21 -14.73
CA GLU A 85 12.81 13.36 -15.48
C GLU A 85 12.22 12.91 -16.83
N PRO A 86 13.05 12.62 -17.85
CA PRO A 86 12.58 12.24 -19.18
C PRO A 86 11.99 10.81 -19.28
N ILE A 87 12.25 9.94 -18.30
CA ILE A 87 11.71 8.59 -18.25
C ILE A 87 10.49 8.60 -17.34
N THR A 88 9.33 8.30 -17.91
CA THR A 88 8.05 8.31 -17.20
C THR A 88 7.45 6.93 -17.09
N GLY A 89 6.60 6.70 -16.08
CA GLY A 89 5.88 5.45 -15.89
C GLY A 89 5.01 5.06 -17.10
N SER A 90 4.45 6.05 -17.79
CA SER A 90 3.59 5.84 -18.97
C SER A 90 4.25 5.08 -20.12
N GLN A 91 5.58 5.17 -20.26
CA GLN A 91 6.34 4.44 -21.27
C GLN A 91 6.23 2.91 -21.11
N TYR A 92 5.82 2.43 -19.93
CA TYR A 92 5.79 1.02 -19.55
C TYR A 92 4.38 0.42 -19.48
N PHE A 93 3.32 1.21 -19.72
CA PHE A 93 1.93 0.74 -19.60
C PHE A 93 1.55 -0.39 -20.53
N GLY A 94 2.23 -0.51 -21.67
CA GLY A 94 1.98 -1.59 -22.61
C GLY A 94 2.44 -2.97 -22.09
N ASN A 95 3.23 -3.01 -21.02
CA ASN A 95 3.84 -4.24 -20.50
C ASN A 95 3.19 -4.71 -19.20
N GLY A 96 2.38 -3.87 -18.54
CA GLY A 96 1.75 -4.17 -17.26
C GLY A 96 1.53 -2.92 -16.42
N ARG A 97 1.33 -3.12 -15.12
CA ARG A 97 1.26 -2.05 -14.13
C ARG A 97 2.65 -1.45 -13.85
N VAL A 98 2.67 -0.30 -13.20
CA VAL A 98 3.88 0.36 -12.69
C VAL A 98 3.70 0.72 -11.23
N THR A 99 4.81 0.77 -10.48
CA THR A 99 4.84 1.28 -9.11
C THR A 99 4.61 2.79 -9.10
N GLU A 100 3.53 3.26 -8.46
CA GLU A 100 3.24 4.69 -8.34
C GLU A 100 3.91 5.27 -7.08
N PHE A 101 5.20 5.62 -7.19
CA PHE A 101 5.97 6.14 -6.04
C PHE A 101 5.49 7.51 -5.55
N LYS A 102 4.82 8.30 -6.40
CA LYS A 102 4.22 9.57 -5.95
C LYS A 102 3.14 9.32 -4.89
N TYR A 103 2.48 8.16 -4.93
CA TYR A 103 1.44 7.79 -3.97
C TYR A 103 1.93 7.87 -2.52
N GLY A 104 2.93 7.06 -2.17
CA GLY A 104 3.47 7.03 -0.81
C GLY A 104 4.15 8.34 -0.43
N ALA A 105 4.87 8.97 -1.37
CA ALA A 105 5.55 10.24 -1.14
C ALA A 105 4.57 11.37 -0.79
N LYS A 106 3.49 11.53 -1.56
CA LYS A 106 2.48 12.58 -1.36
C LYS A 106 1.56 12.27 -0.18
N LEU A 107 1.20 11.00 0.03
CA LEU A 107 0.38 10.63 1.19
C LEU A 107 1.16 10.88 2.49
N GLY A 108 2.46 10.58 2.48
CA GLY A 108 3.38 10.88 3.59
C GLY A 108 3.44 12.38 3.90
N THR A 109 3.63 13.24 2.90
CA THR A 109 3.66 14.71 3.13
C THR A 109 2.32 15.23 3.66
N VAL A 110 1.19 14.74 3.14
CA VAL A 110 -0.15 15.12 3.61
C VAL A 110 -0.37 14.70 5.06
N ILE A 111 -0.10 13.45 5.41
CA ILE A 111 -0.37 12.94 6.77
C ILE A 111 0.60 13.54 7.79
N ARG A 112 1.84 13.83 7.40
CA ARG A 112 2.80 14.55 8.24
C ARG A 112 2.52 16.06 8.30
N LYS A 113 1.51 16.57 7.58
CA LYS A 113 1.14 17.99 7.49
C LYS A 113 2.28 18.89 7.01
N TRP A 114 3.16 18.36 6.14
CA TRP A 114 4.33 19.09 5.65
C TRP A 114 3.93 20.14 4.62
N ASN A 115 4.64 21.27 4.61
CA ASN A 115 4.46 22.36 3.65
C ASN A 115 3.01 22.88 3.54
N GLY A 116 2.22 22.78 4.63
CA GLY A 116 0.83 23.20 4.65
C GLY A 116 -0.14 22.26 3.91
N GLU A 117 0.30 21.06 3.54
CA GLU A 117 -0.58 20.01 3.03
C GLU A 117 -1.52 19.51 4.14
N LYS A 118 -2.76 19.17 3.74
CA LYS A 118 -3.82 18.75 4.67
C LYS A 118 -4.63 17.60 4.08
N MET A 119 -5.26 16.80 4.93
CA MET A 119 -6.08 15.67 4.46
C MET A 119 -7.29 16.11 3.62
N ALA A 120 -7.84 17.32 3.84
CA ALA A 120 -8.92 17.87 3.01
C ALA A 120 -8.58 17.90 1.51
N TYR A 121 -7.28 18.00 1.16
CA TYR A 121 -6.84 18.00 -0.24
C TYR A 121 -7.02 16.63 -0.91
N LEU A 122 -7.16 15.55 -0.14
CA LEU A 122 -7.28 14.18 -0.66
C LEU A 122 -8.63 13.88 -1.33
N LYS A 123 -9.55 14.86 -1.40
CA LYS A 123 -10.86 14.72 -2.06
C LYS A 123 -10.78 14.21 -3.51
N ASN A 124 -9.75 14.61 -4.25
CA ASN A 124 -9.51 14.22 -5.64
C ASN A 124 -8.30 13.27 -5.78
N TRP A 125 -7.95 12.53 -4.72
CA TRP A 125 -6.81 11.62 -4.68
C TRP A 125 -6.83 10.59 -5.83
N GLY A 126 -5.67 10.35 -6.45
CA GLY A 126 -5.54 9.52 -7.65
C GLY A 126 -4.99 10.31 -8.83
N GLU A 127 -5.56 10.14 -10.02
CA GLU A 127 -5.10 10.79 -11.25
C GLU A 127 -5.12 12.33 -11.17
N GLY A 128 -6.02 12.91 -10.36
CA GLY A 128 -6.05 14.36 -10.08
C GLY A 128 -4.79 14.90 -9.38
N TRP A 129 -3.97 14.02 -8.81
CA TRP A 129 -2.67 14.34 -8.20
C TRP A 129 -1.50 14.10 -9.16
N GLY A 130 -1.78 13.88 -10.45
CA GLY A 130 -0.75 13.59 -11.47
C GLY A 130 -0.16 12.18 -11.35
N PHE A 131 -0.93 11.26 -10.77
CA PHE A 131 -0.60 9.84 -10.73
C PHE A 131 -1.00 9.16 -12.05
N VAL A 132 -0.45 7.98 -12.31
CA VAL A 132 -0.80 7.14 -13.45
C VAL A 132 -2.27 6.69 -13.39
N PRO A 133 -2.86 6.18 -14.48
CA PRO A 133 -4.19 5.60 -14.44
C PRO A 133 -4.33 4.50 -13.37
N SER A 134 -5.46 4.49 -12.67
CA SER A 134 -5.71 3.55 -11.54
C SER A 134 -5.53 2.08 -11.94
N ASP A 135 -5.90 1.72 -13.17
CA ASP A 135 -5.76 0.37 -13.73
C ASP A 135 -4.32 0.01 -14.14
N ARG A 136 -3.39 0.97 -14.09
CA ARG A 136 -1.94 0.79 -14.27
C ARG A 136 -1.14 1.00 -12.99
N ALA A 137 -1.76 1.43 -11.90
CA ALA A 137 -1.07 1.70 -10.64
C ALA A 137 -0.95 0.44 -9.76
N LEU A 138 0.26 0.20 -9.26
CA LEU A 138 0.54 -0.57 -8.04
C LEU A 138 0.95 0.43 -6.96
N VAL A 139 0.16 0.54 -5.89
CA VAL A 139 0.31 1.55 -4.83
C VAL A 139 0.74 0.92 -3.52
N PHE A 140 1.45 1.70 -2.72
CA PHE A 140 1.94 1.34 -1.39
C PHE A 140 2.27 2.63 -0.62
N VAL A 141 2.22 2.56 0.71
CA VAL A 141 2.69 3.66 1.58
C VAL A 141 4.21 3.68 1.60
N ASP A 142 4.83 2.52 1.81
CA ASP A 142 6.26 2.29 1.79
C ASP A 142 6.63 1.01 1.02
N ASN A 143 7.90 0.91 0.62
CA ASN A 143 8.52 -0.31 0.14
C ASN A 143 9.82 -0.57 0.92
N HIS A 144 10.45 -1.72 0.64
CA HIS A 144 11.68 -2.12 1.31
C HIS A 144 12.84 -1.11 1.15
N ASP A 145 12.94 -0.38 0.04
CA ASP A 145 13.99 0.62 -0.15
C ASP A 145 13.69 1.93 0.59
N ASN A 146 12.51 2.50 0.36
CA ASN A 146 12.21 3.85 0.83
C ASN A 146 11.88 3.91 2.33
N GLN A 147 11.51 2.78 2.96
CA GLN A 147 11.36 2.71 4.42
C GLN A 147 12.69 2.87 5.18
N ARG A 148 13.82 2.81 4.46
CA ARG A 148 15.18 3.06 4.98
C ARG A 148 15.70 4.47 4.66
N GLY A 149 14.89 5.30 4.00
CA GLY A 149 15.20 6.72 3.75
C GLY A 149 16.05 7.02 2.51
N HIS A 150 16.55 6.01 1.79
CA HIS A 150 17.36 6.19 0.58
C HIS A 150 16.61 5.89 -0.73
N GLY A 151 15.30 5.64 -0.67
CA GLY A 151 14.43 5.45 -1.83
C GLY A 151 13.59 6.68 -2.20
N ALA A 152 12.72 6.52 -3.20
CA ALA A 152 11.81 7.57 -3.65
C ALA A 152 10.86 8.05 -2.53
N GLY A 153 10.78 9.38 -2.36
CA GLY A 153 10.01 10.05 -1.31
C GLY A 153 10.84 10.52 -0.11
N GLY A 154 12.02 9.94 0.12
CA GLY A 154 12.91 10.34 1.21
C GLY A 154 12.22 10.31 2.58
N ALA A 155 12.42 11.36 3.38
CA ALA A 155 11.90 11.42 4.76
C ALA A 155 10.37 11.55 4.87
N SER A 156 9.63 11.83 3.78
CA SER A 156 8.17 11.92 3.86
C SER A 156 7.50 10.56 4.07
N ILE A 157 8.17 9.49 3.64
CA ILE A 157 7.64 8.13 3.70
C ILE A 157 7.33 7.76 5.15
N LEU A 158 6.10 7.29 5.36
CA LEU A 158 5.65 6.74 6.63
C LEU A 158 5.98 5.26 6.68
N THR A 159 6.48 4.79 7.82
CA THR A 159 6.90 3.38 8.01
C THR A 159 6.33 2.84 9.31
N PHE A 160 6.55 1.56 9.62
CA PHE A 160 6.18 1.00 10.92
C PHE A 160 6.83 1.73 12.11
N TRP A 161 7.94 2.45 11.91
CA TRP A 161 8.55 3.30 12.94
C TRP A 161 7.67 4.50 13.31
N ASP A 162 6.78 4.93 12.41
CA ASP A 162 5.78 5.98 12.58
C ASP A 162 4.38 5.38 12.84
N ALA A 163 4.31 4.30 13.64
CA ALA A 163 3.18 3.36 13.69
C ALA A 163 1.77 4.01 13.70
N ARG A 164 1.55 5.07 14.47
CA ARG A 164 0.25 5.76 14.55
C ARG A 164 -0.16 6.38 13.21
N LEU A 165 0.72 7.19 12.61
CA LEU A 165 0.47 7.82 11.31
C LEU A 165 0.51 6.79 10.17
N TYR A 166 1.35 5.76 10.29
CA TYR A 166 1.42 4.67 9.32
C TYR A 166 0.11 3.90 9.20
N LYS A 167 -0.51 3.55 10.35
CA LYS A 167 -1.82 2.90 10.38
C LYS A 167 -2.89 3.75 9.68
N MET A 168 -2.88 5.07 9.88
CA MET A 168 -3.79 5.99 9.17
C MET A 168 -3.54 6.00 7.66
N ALA A 169 -2.27 6.09 7.23
CA ALA A 169 -1.89 6.10 5.82
C ALA A 169 -2.33 4.82 5.11
N VAL A 170 -2.05 3.66 5.73
CA VAL A 170 -2.45 2.36 5.21
C VAL A 170 -3.98 2.22 5.21
N GLY A 171 -4.66 2.70 6.25
CA GLY A 171 -6.12 2.73 6.30
C GLY A 171 -6.74 3.56 5.17
N PHE A 172 -6.22 4.77 4.91
CA PHE A 172 -6.66 5.60 3.79
C PHE A 172 -6.41 4.89 2.45
N MET A 173 -5.22 4.31 2.27
CA MET A 173 -4.88 3.57 1.05
C MET A 173 -5.83 2.40 0.78
N LEU A 174 -6.14 1.61 1.80
CA LEU A 174 -6.97 0.43 1.65
C LEU A 174 -8.45 0.79 1.46
N ALA A 175 -8.93 1.89 2.04
CA ALA A 175 -10.29 2.37 1.84
C ALA A 175 -10.53 3.05 0.48
N HIS A 176 -9.54 3.78 -0.05
CA HIS A 176 -9.66 4.53 -1.31
C HIS A 176 -9.62 3.61 -2.55
N PRO A 177 -10.45 3.79 -3.60
CA PRO A 177 -10.52 2.85 -4.72
C PRO A 177 -9.31 2.86 -5.67
N TYR A 178 -8.50 3.90 -5.65
CA TYR A 178 -7.36 4.05 -6.56
C TYR A 178 -6.31 2.95 -6.42
N GLY A 179 -5.92 2.35 -7.55
CA GLY A 179 -4.79 1.45 -7.67
C GLY A 179 -5.00 0.04 -7.12
N PHE A 180 -4.04 -0.85 -7.44
CA PHE A 180 -3.91 -2.13 -6.76
C PHE A 180 -2.98 -1.97 -5.56
N THR A 181 -3.44 -2.33 -4.36
CA THR A 181 -2.74 -2.05 -3.11
C THR A 181 -1.78 -3.15 -2.71
N ARG A 182 -0.55 -2.78 -2.36
CA ARG A 182 0.43 -3.67 -1.71
C ARG A 182 0.69 -3.20 -0.29
N VAL A 183 0.49 -4.09 0.68
CA VAL A 183 0.84 -3.87 2.10
C VAL A 183 2.27 -4.33 2.33
N MET A 184 3.07 -3.51 3.01
CA MET A 184 4.43 -3.88 3.42
C MET A 184 4.39 -4.78 4.66
N SER A 185 5.38 -5.66 4.77
CA SER A 185 5.62 -6.42 6.00
C SER A 185 7.12 -6.49 6.23
N SER A 186 7.58 -5.96 7.36
CA SER A 186 8.97 -5.63 7.61
C SER A 186 9.58 -6.48 8.71
N TYR A 187 10.86 -6.24 8.95
CA TYR A 187 11.60 -6.66 10.13
C TYR A 187 12.23 -5.44 10.80
N ARG A 188 12.53 -5.55 12.10
CA ARG A 188 13.23 -4.54 12.87
C ARG A 188 14.72 -4.64 12.61
N TRP A 189 15.38 -3.50 12.48
CA TRP A 189 16.84 -3.38 12.47
C TRP A 189 17.27 -2.30 13.47
N PRO A 190 18.54 -2.26 13.92
CA PRO A 190 19.02 -1.27 14.87
C PRO A 190 19.23 0.09 14.17
N ARG A 191 18.14 0.71 13.72
CA ARG A 191 18.14 2.00 13.03
C ARG A 191 18.89 3.05 13.86
N TYR A 192 19.90 3.67 13.28
CA TYR A 192 20.74 4.64 13.98
C TYR A 192 21.12 5.80 13.05
N PHE A 193 20.71 7.01 13.43
CA PHE A 193 20.89 8.19 12.59
C PHE A 193 22.17 8.95 12.96
N GLU A 194 23.04 9.13 11.97
CA GLU A 194 24.13 10.10 12.01
C GLU A 194 23.94 11.11 10.87
N ASN A 195 23.97 12.41 11.20
CA ASN A 195 23.80 13.50 10.23
C ASN A 195 22.55 13.35 9.32
N GLY A 196 21.45 12.85 9.89
CA GLY A 196 20.18 12.67 9.18
C GLY A 196 20.11 11.44 8.27
N LYS A 197 21.12 10.56 8.27
CA LYS A 197 21.11 9.28 7.54
C LYS A 197 21.16 8.11 8.51
N ASP A 198 20.38 7.06 8.26
CA ASP A 198 20.52 5.79 8.96
C ASP A 198 21.82 5.10 8.51
N VAL A 199 22.80 4.99 9.39
CA VAL A 199 24.08 4.32 9.08
C VAL A 199 23.96 2.80 9.15
N ASN A 200 22.80 2.28 9.60
CA ASN A 200 22.47 0.86 9.66
C ASN A 200 21.40 0.46 8.63
N ASP A 201 21.19 1.25 7.58
CA ASP A 201 20.22 1.00 6.50
C ASP A 201 20.49 -0.30 5.72
N TRP A 202 21.74 -0.79 5.76
CA TRP A 202 22.22 -2.01 5.10
C TRP A 202 21.85 -3.32 5.82
N VAL A 203 21.35 -3.27 7.06
CA VAL A 203 21.16 -4.46 7.88
C VAL A 203 20.10 -5.40 7.27
N GLY A 204 20.51 -6.65 7.05
CA GLY A 204 19.67 -7.73 6.50
C GLY A 204 18.58 -8.20 7.47
N PRO A 205 17.79 -9.23 7.07
CA PRO A 205 16.71 -9.75 7.91
C PRO A 205 17.25 -10.35 9.23
N PRO A 206 16.38 -10.58 10.23
CA PRO A 206 16.76 -11.26 11.47
C PRO A 206 17.43 -12.59 11.13
N SER A 207 18.67 -12.77 11.55
CA SER A 207 19.51 -13.89 11.11
C SER A 207 20.21 -14.57 12.29
N ASN A 208 20.50 -15.86 12.14
CA ASN A 208 21.35 -16.62 13.05
C ASN A 208 22.83 -16.32 12.77
N ALA A 209 23.72 -16.76 13.67
CA ALA A 209 25.17 -16.55 13.53
C ALA A 209 25.78 -17.21 12.27
N ASP A 210 25.11 -18.21 11.71
CA ASP A 210 25.50 -18.90 10.47
C ASP A 210 25.02 -18.20 9.18
N GLY A 211 24.33 -17.06 9.31
CA GLY A 211 23.77 -16.29 8.19
C GLY A 211 22.41 -16.77 7.69
N SER A 212 21.84 -17.83 8.27
CA SER A 212 20.47 -18.25 7.96
C SER A 212 19.44 -17.27 8.53
N THR A 213 18.37 -17.00 7.78
CA THR A 213 17.27 -16.15 8.24
C THR A 213 16.45 -16.83 9.35
N LYS A 214 16.19 -16.13 10.45
CA LYS A 214 15.37 -16.62 11.56
C LYS A 214 13.94 -16.87 11.11
N PRO A 215 13.27 -17.91 11.64
CA PRO A 215 11.87 -18.16 11.32
C PRO A 215 10.98 -17.05 11.90
N VAL A 216 9.85 -16.82 11.22
CA VAL A 216 8.76 -16.02 11.78
C VAL A 216 8.05 -16.87 12.84
N THR A 217 8.09 -16.44 14.10
CA THR A 217 7.31 -17.06 15.18
C THR A 217 6.03 -16.25 15.41
N ILE A 218 4.95 -16.92 15.81
CA ILE A 218 3.66 -16.28 16.09
C ILE A 218 3.41 -16.31 17.59
N ASN A 219 3.18 -15.15 18.18
CA ASN A 219 2.84 -14.99 19.59
C ASN A 219 1.35 -15.26 19.83
N GLU A 220 0.93 -15.44 21.09
CA GLU A 220 -0.47 -15.73 21.46
C GLU A 220 -1.44 -14.62 21.03
N ASP A 221 -1.00 -13.37 21.06
CA ASP A 221 -1.74 -12.19 20.61
C ASP A 221 -1.76 -12.02 19.07
N THR A 222 -1.28 -13.04 18.34
CA THR A 222 -1.14 -13.11 16.88
C THR A 222 -0.07 -12.23 16.24
N THR A 223 0.69 -11.46 17.04
CA THR A 223 1.87 -10.72 16.57
C THR A 223 3.03 -11.67 16.22
N CYS A 224 4.09 -11.15 15.64
CA CYS A 224 5.27 -11.93 15.31
C CYS A 224 6.41 -11.72 16.32
N GLY A 225 7.19 -12.76 16.54
CA GLY A 225 8.46 -12.70 17.27
C GLY A 225 9.67 -12.62 16.34
N ASN A 226 10.87 -12.80 16.89
CA ASN A 226 12.15 -12.78 16.15
C ASN A 226 12.36 -11.52 15.29
N ASP A 227 12.01 -10.35 15.83
CA ASP A 227 12.17 -9.04 15.17
C ASP A 227 11.34 -8.85 13.89
N TRP A 228 10.49 -9.80 13.52
CA TRP A 228 9.53 -9.61 12.44
C TRP A 228 8.42 -8.66 12.90
N ILE A 229 8.20 -7.57 12.15
CA ILE A 229 7.21 -6.55 12.52
C ILE A 229 5.78 -7.04 12.24
N CYS A 230 5.60 -7.69 11.10
CA CYS A 230 4.31 -8.23 10.65
C CYS A 230 3.17 -7.20 10.68
N GLU A 231 3.35 -6.04 10.04
CA GLU A 231 2.34 -4.99 9.90
C GLU A 231 1.02 -5.56 9.34
N HIS A 232 1.10 -6.53 8.43
CA HIS A 232 -0.04 -7.25 7.87
C HIS A 232 -0.91 -8.00 8.90
N ARG A 233 -0.43 -8.21 10.14
CA ARG A 233 -1.16 -8.82 11.26
C ARG A 233 -1.74 -7.81 12.23
N TRP A 234 -1.29 -6.55 12.18
CA TRP A 234 -1.85 -5.51 13.03
C TRP A 234 -3.34 -5.38 12.74
N ARG A 235 -4.18 -5.41 13.77
CA ARG A 235 -5.64 -5.43 13.65
C ARG A 235 -6.14 -4.36 12.68
N GLN A 236 -5.63 -3.14 12.84
CA GLN A 236 -5.98 -1.97 12.05
C GLN A 236 -5.67 -2.17 10.56
N ILE A 237 -4.56 -2.82 10.21
CA ILE A 237 -4.16 -3.07 8.82
C ILE A 237 -4.89 -4.28 8.25
N LYS A 238 -4.89 -5.41 8.98
CA LYS A 238 -5.60 -6.64 8.59
C LYS A 238 -7.07 -6.38 8.32
N ASN A 239 -7.75 -5.65 9.23
CA ASN A 239 -9.16 -5.35 9.08
C ASN A 239 -9.41 -4.35 7.94
N MET A 240 -8.47 -3.47 7.62
CA MET A 240 -8.58 -2.60 6.44
C MET A 240 -8.33 -3.35 5.12
N VAL A 241 -7.55 -4.43 5.12
CA VAL A 241 -7.48 -5.35 3.97
C VAL A 241 -8.85 -6.01 3.76
N ILE A 242 -9.50 -6.45 4.84
CA ILE A 242 -10.86 -6.99 4.78
C ILE A 242 -11.85 -5.92 4.32
N PHE A 243 -11.78 -4.70 4.86
CA PHE A 243 -12.59 -3.56 4.44
C PHE A 243 -12.52 -3.39 2.91
N ARG A 244 -11.32 -3.39 2.33
CA ARG A 244 -11.13 -3.25 0.88
C ARG A 244 -11.84 -4.35 0.09
N ASN A 245 -11.81 -5.58 0.57
CA ASN A 245 -12.52 -6.71 -0.06
C ASN A 245 -14.04 -6.52 0.02
N VAL A 246 -14.57 -6.11 1.18
CA VAL A 246 -16.00 -5.90 1.40
C VAL A 246 -16.54 -4.80 0.48
N VAL A 247 -15.78 -3.71 0.32
CA VAL A 247 -16.19 -2.55 -0.48
C VAL A 247 -15.75 -2.62 -1.94
N ASP A 248 -15.27 -3.77 -2.41
CA ASP A 248 -14.78 -3.89 -3.78
C ASP A 248 -15.88 -3.56 -4.81
N GLY A 249 -15.49 -2.88 -5.89
CA GLY A 249 -16.38 -2.36 -6.92
C GLY A 249 -17.21 -1.11 -6.55
N GLU A 250 -17.32 -0.75 -5.27
CA GLU A 250 -18.12 0.41 -4.85
C GLU A 250 -17.46 1.75 -5.17
N ALA A 251 -18.26 2.74 -5.57
CA ALA A 251 -17.78 4.08 -5.88
C ALA A 251 -17.28 4.84 -4.63
N PHE A 252 -16.29 5.72 -4.81
CA PHE A 252 -15.96 6.74 -3.82
C PHE A 252 -17.12 7.74 -3.71
N SER A 253 -17.60 7.97 -2.49
CA SER A 253 -18.84 8.71 -2.24
C SER A 253 -18.81 9.38 -0.86
N ASN A 254 -19.82 10.21 -0.56
CA ASN A 254 -20.03 10.82 0.76
C ASN A 254 -18.77 11.46 1.37
N TRP A 255 -17.94 12.10 0.53
CA TRP A 255 -16.78 12.83 1.00
C TRP A 255 -17.23 13.99 1.89
N TRP A 256 -16.61 14.11 3.05
CA TRP A 256 -16.72 15.23 3.96
C TRP A 256 -15.33 15.62 4.44
N ASP A 257 -15.12 16.92 4.62
CA ASP A 257 -13.92 17.47 5.23
C ASP A 257 -14.26 18.75 6.01
N ASN A 258 -13.39 19.13 6.93
CA ASN A 258 -13.49 20.37 7.71
C ASN A 258 -12.58 21.49 7.19
N ASP A 259 -12.19 21.47 5.90
CA ASP A 259 -11.16 22.34 5.31
C ASP A 259 -9.75 22.22 5.96
N SER A 260 -9.55 21.19 6.79
CA SER A 260 -8.30 20.88 7.50
C SER A 260 -7.94 19.39 7.43
N ASN A 261 -7.83 18.68 8.55
CA ASN A 261 -7.35 17.30 8.61
C ASN A 261 -8.36 16.33 9.25
N GLN A 262 -9.61 16.75 9.44
CA GLN A 262 -10.72 15.83 9.68
C GLN A 262 -11.41 15.57 8.36
N VAL A 263 -11.43 14.30 7.95
CA VAL A 263 -12.02 13.88 6.67
C VAL A 263 -12.76 12.58 6.83
N ALA A 264 -13.75 12.36 5.98
CA ALA A 264 -14.50 11.12 5.91
C ALA A 264 -14.93 10.82 4.48
N PHE A 265 -15.14 9.54 4.17
CA PHE A 265 -15.76 9.15 2.91
C PHE A 265 -16.36 7.75 2.99
N GLY A 266 -17.31 7.50 2.08
CA GLY A 266 -17.95 6.21 1.87
C GLY A 266 -17.45 5.49 0.63
N ARG A 267 -17.69 4.18 0.63
CA ARG A 267 -17.56 3.29 -0.52
C ARG A 267 -18.95 2.69 -0.79
N GLY A 268 -19.69 3.37 -1.66
CA GLY A 268 -21.09 3.10 -1.93
C GLY A 268 -21.90 3.00 -0.65
N ASN A 269 -22.66 1.90 -0.50
CA ASN A 269 -23.42 1.57 0.69
C ASN A 269 -22.78 0.44 1.52
N LYS A 270 -21.50 0.12 1.28
CA LYS A 270 -20.81 -1.03 1.91
C LYS A 270 -19.81 -0.67 2.99
N GLY A 271 -19.19 0.51 2.94
CA GLY A 271 -18.26 0.94 3.98
C GLY A 271 -18.13 2.45 4.10
N PHE A 272 -17.73 2.89 5.29
CA PHE A 272 -17.48 4.29 5.62
C PHE A 272 -16.28 4.40 6.54
N ILE A 273 -15.45 5.43 6.32
CA ILE A 273 -14.23 5.67 7.09
C ILE A 273 -14.10 7.15 7.45
N VAL A 274 -13.57 7.42 8.64
CA VAL A 274 -13.44 8.77 9.22
C VAL A 274 -12.05 8.90 9.84
N PHE A 275 -11.37 10.02 9.60
CA PHE A 275 -10.04 10.34 10.12
C PHE A 275 -10.07 11.66 10.87
N ASN A 276 -9.30 11.74 11.96
CA ASN A 276 -8.96 12.98 12.63
C ASN A 276 -7.43 13.11 12.74
N ASN A 277 -6.82 13.91 11.88
CA ASN A 277 -5.38 14.25 11.95
C ASN A 277 -5.15 15.74 12.31
N ASP A 278 -6.20 16.41 12.78
CA ASP A 278 -6.10 17.75 13.37
C ASP A 278 -5.64 17.66 14.83
N ASP A 279 -5.28 18.82 15.39
CA ASP A 279 -4.82 18.93 16.77
C ASP A 279 -5.98 19.25 17.75
N TRP A 280 -7.24 19.05 17.32
CA TRP A 280 -8.44 19.12 18.16
C TRP A 280 -9.41 17.95 17.92
N ASN A 281 -10.28 17.70 18.90
CA ASN A 281 -11.22 16.58 18.89
C ASN A 281 -12.28 16.74 17.78
N MET A 282 -12.77 15.61 17.29
CA MET A 282 -13.86 15.52 16.31
C MET A 282 -15.12 14.99 17.01
N ASP A 283 -16.26 15.66 16.81
CA ASP A 283 -17.60 15.21 17.21
C ASP A 283 -18.61 15.73 16.17
N VAL A 284 -18.96 14.88 15.19
CA VAL A 284 -19.79 15.30 14.05
C VAL A 284 -20.72 14.17 13.57
N TYR A 285 -21.92 14.57 13.13
CA TYR A 285 -22.85 13.70 12.41
C TYR A 285 -22.55 13.71 10.92
N LEU A 286 -22.29 12.53 10.35
CA LEU A 286 -21.92 12.37 8.94
C LEU A 286 -22.88 11.43 8.21
N GLN A 287 -23.19 11.75 6.96
CA GLN A 287 -23.91 10.86 6.05
C GLN A 287 -22.99 9.72 5.63
N THR A 288 -23.28 8.50 6.08
CA THR A 288 -22.44 7.33 5.80
C THR A 288 -22.79 6.66 4.47
N GLY A 289 -24.06 6.72 4.06
CA GLY A 289 -24.62 5.92 2.96
C GLY A 289 -24.88 4.45 3.33
N LEU A 290 -24.60 4.04 4.57
CA LEU A 290 -24.81 2.69 5.04
C LEU A 290 -26.27 2.46 5.48
N PRO A 291 -26.77 1.22 5.41
CA PRO A 291 -28.05 0.85 6.03
C PRO A 291 -28.04 1.08 7.55
N ALA A 292 -29.19 1.45 8.11
CA ALA A 292 -29.35 1.64 9.55
C ALA A 292 -28.98 0.40 10.37
N GLY A 293 -28.41 0.63 11.55
CA GLY A 293 -28.03 -0.40 12.52
C GLY A 293 -26.73 -0.09 13.25
N THR A 294 -26.30 -1.03 14.08
CA THR A 294 -25.07 -0.92 14.88
C THR A 294 -23.90 -1.58 14.16
N TYR A 295 -22.80 -0.87 14.01
CA TYR A 295 -21.59 -1.35 13.37
C TYR A 295 -20.43 -1.37 14.35
N CYS A 296 -19.57 -2.39 14.24
CA CYS A 296 -18.32 -2.44 14.98
C CYS A 296 -17.24 -1.63 14.26
N ASP A 297 -16.59 -0.73 14.98
CA ASP A 297 -15.36 -0.09 14.47
C ASP A 297 -14.24 -1.12 14.39
N VAL A 298 -13.81 -1.40 13.16
CA VAL A 298 -12.79 -2.41 12.89
C VAL A 298 -11.36 -1.93 13.15
N ILE A 299 -11.18 -0.67 13.55
CA ILE A 299 -9.89 -0.09 13.93
C ILE A 299 -9.63 -0.31 15.42
N SER A 300 -10.56 0.13 16.29
CA SER A 300 -10.44 -0.09 17.74
C SER A 300 -10.72 -1.53 18.17
N GLY A 301 -11.44 -2.31 17.36
CA GLY A 301 -11.75 -3.71 17.68
C GLY A 301 -12.17 -4.52 16.46
N GLN A 302 -13.09 -5.46 16.66
CA GLN A 302 -13.67 -6.31 15.62
C GLN A 302 -15.06 -6.80 16.04
N LYS A 303 -15.81 -7.36 15.08
CA LYS A 303 -17.05 -8.08 15.35
C LYS A 303 -16.75 -9.51 15.79
N GLU A 304 -17.27 -9.92 16.94
CA GLU A 304 -17.21 -11.28 17.46
C GLU A 304 -18.62 -11.78 17.78
N GLY A 305 -19.16 -12.61 16.88
CA GLY A 305 -20.58 -13.00 16.94
C GLY A 305 -21.47 -11.75 16.84
N ASN A 306 -22.31 -11.53 17.86
CA ASN A 306 -23.24 -10.40 17.93
C ASN A 306 -22.73 -9.25 18.82
N LYS A 307 -21.41 -9.12 18.99
CA LYS A 307 -20.79 -8.08 19.82
C LYS A 307 -19.62 -7.42 19.11
N CYS A 308 -19.36 -6.17 19.47
CA CYS A 308 -18.16 -5.44 19.09
C CYS A 308 -17.17 -5.45 20.26
N THR A 309 -15.91 -5.76 19.99
CA THR A 309 -14.84 -5.70 21.02
C THR A 309 -14.28 -4.29 21.21
N GLY A 310 -14.51 -3.40 20.25
CA GLY A 310 -14.12 -1.99 20.28
C GLY A 310 -15.33 -1.05 20.28
N LYS A 311 -15.15 0.13 19.70
CA LYS A 311 -16.21 1.13 19.58
C LYS A 311 -17.37 0.61 18.71
N GLN A 312 -18.56 1.14 18.99
CA GLN A 312 -19.75 0.92 18.19
C GLN A 312 -20.16 2.22 17.52
N VAL A 313 -20.66 2.13 16.29
CA VAL A 313 -21.23 3.25 15.55
C VAL A 313 -22.68 2.93 15.24
N TYR A 314 -23.59 3.80 15.64
CA TYR A 314 -25.01 3.67 15.34
C TYR A 314 -25.37 4.48 14.11
N VAL A 315 -25.76 3.80 13.04
CA VAL A 315 -26.27 4.42 11.81
C VAL A 315 -27.79 4.49 11.91
N HIS A 316 -28.32 5.70 11.81
CA HIS A 316 -29.75 6.00 11.84
C HIS A 316 -30.44 5.65 10.51
N ASP A 317 -31.79 5.68 10.49
CA ASP A 317 -32.60 5.39 9.30
C ASP A 317 -32.33 6.32 8.11
N ASP A 318 -31.83 7.53 8.37
CA ASP A 318 -31.42 8.49 7.33
C ASP A 318 -29.98 8.29 6.84
N GLY A 319 -29.30 7.23 7.29
CA GLY A 319 -27.92 6.88 6.93
C GLY A 319 -26.86 7.70 7.68
N LYS A 320 -27.25 8.60 8.59
CA LYS A 320 -26.28 9.37 9.38
C LYS A 320 -25.79 8.60 10.60
N ALA A 321 -24.58 8.91 11.05
CA ALA A 321 -24.03 8.44 12.33
C ALA A 321 -23.19 9.53 12.98
N ASN A 322 -23.12 9.52 14.32
CA ASN A 322 -22.19 10.39 15.06
C ASN A 322 -20.82 9.74 15.17
N PHE A 323 -19.76 10.53 14.93
CA PHE A 323 -18.38 10.08 15.07
C PHE A 323 -17.63 10.98 16.06
N GLN A 324 -17.10 10.35 17.11
CA GLN A 324 -16.30 10.99 18.15
C GLN A 324 -14.87 10.42 18.14
N ILE A 325 -13.90 11.25 17.76
CA ILE A 325 -12.49 10.88 17.65
C ILE A 325 -11.63 11.93 18.36
N ASN A 326 -11.12 11.57 19.53
CA ASN A 326 -10.19 12.41 20.27
C ASN A 326 -8.79 12.39 19.64
N THR A 327 -8.05 13.47 19.81
CA THR A 327 -6.67 13.59 19.29
C THR A 327 -5.67 12.69 20.02
N ASP A 328 -5.98 12.27 21.24
CA ASP A 328 -5.19 11.34 22.05
C ASP A 328 -5.53 9.86 21.83
N ALA A 329 -6.51 9.56 20.95
CA ALA A 329 -6.85 8.19 20.61
C ALA A 329 -5.63 7.43 20.05
N GLU A 330 -5.46 6.16 20.43
CA GLU A 330 -4.38 5.29 19.91
C GLU A 330 -4.36 5.31 18.37
N ASP A 331 -5.54 5.17 17.77
CA ASP A 331 -5.80 5.25 16.35
C ASP A 331 -6.88 6.32 16.10
N PRO A 332 -6.53 7.50 15.57
CA PRO A 332 -7.48 8.60 15.41
C PRO A 332 -8.25 8.48 14.08
N PHE A 333 -8.77 7.29 13.82
CA PHE A 333 -9.64 7.00 12.70
C PHE A 333 -10.58 5.83 13.03
N ILE A 334 -11.76 5.83 12.42
CA ILE A 334 -12.81 4.81 12.59
C ILE A 334 -13.17 4.27 11.22
N ALA A 335 -13.36 2.96 11.11
CA ALA A 335 -13.82 2.32 9.89
C ALA A 335 -14.94 1.32 10.20
N ILE A 336 -16.03 1.39 9.42
CA ILE A 336 -17.18 0.49 9.52
C ILE A 336 -17.58 -0.01 8.15
N HIS A 337 -18.05 -1.25 8.06
CA HIS A 337 -18.53 -1.85 6.82
C HIS A 337 -19.64 -2.87 7.08
N VAL A 338 -20.36 -3.27 6.03
CA VAL A 338 -21.55 -4.15 6.13
C VAL A 338 -21.29 -5.48 6.84
N ASP A 339 -20.13 -6.10 6.64
CA ASP A 339 -19.79 -7.34 7.35
C ASP A 339 -19.45 -7.13 8.85
N ALA A 340 -19.21 -5.89 9.28
CA ALA A 340 -19.01 -5.50 10.67
C ALA A 340 -20.29 -4.99 11.34
N LYS A 341 -21.44 -5.04 10.65
CA LYS A 341 -22.76 -4.73 11.20
C LYS A 341 -23.23 -5.84 12.15
N LEU A 342 -23.81 -5.51 13.30
CA LEU A 342 -24.42 -6.48 14.24
C LEU A 342 -25.76 -7.00 13.75
#